data_AF-A0A0V0HPN5-F1
#
_entry.id   AF-A0A0V0HPN5-F1
#
_cell.length_a   1.000
_cell.length_b   1.000
_cell.length_c   1.000
_cell.angle_alpha   90.00
_cell.angle_beta   90.00
_cell.angle_gamma   90.00
#
_symmetry.space_group_name_H-M   'P 1'
#
loop_
_entity.id
_entity.type
_entity.pdbx_description
1 polymer ?
#
loop_
_entity_poly.entity_id
_entity_poly.type
_entity_poly.pdbx_seq_one_letter_code
_entity_poly.pdbx_strand_id
1 'polypeptide(L)'
;MTIAKGYSSVIEALASVLPDGLIQLGRKVTKIEWQSDLILENDDGGAGTKPVKLHFSDGSVMYADHVIVTVSLGVLKKGIRDNSAMFSPQLPSFKTEAISRLGFGVVDKLFLKLSSPSTHDDNGMIFPYLQMVFHQSDSKLFHPKVPLWIRRTALIYPIYPNSSTIVSWFAGKEALEMESLDDEEIIDGVSTTMSFFLANSKQFKNNSDSAAESRVKFSNILRCKWGSNPLFWVHILI
;
A
#
# COMPACT_ATOMS: atom_id res chain seq x y z
N MET A 1 -8.15 -15.44 -8.24
CA MET A 1 -6.99 -16.35 -8.07
C MET A 1 -6.20 -15.87 -6.86
N THR A 2 -6.12 -16.70 -5.80
CA THR A 2 -5.28 -16.45 -4.62
C THR A 2 -4.10 -17.41 -4.66
N ILE A 3 -2.89 -16.92 -4.37
CA ILE A 3 -1.70 -17.76 -4.24
C ILE A 3 -1.57 -18.13 -2.77
N ALA A 4 -1.66 -19.42 -2.43
CA ALA A 4 -1.77 -19.89 -1.05
C ALA A 4 -0.63 -19.44 -0.12
N LYS A 5 0.58 -19.22 -0.67
CA LYS A 5 1.76 -18.72 0.06
C LYS A 5 2.02 -17.22 -0.14
N GLY A 6 1.07 -16.50 -0.73
CA GLY A 6 1.23 -15.11 -1.13
C GLY A 6 2.11 -14.93 -2.38
N TYR A 7 2.01 -13.76 -3.00
CA TYR A 7 2.80 -13.42 -4.19
C TYR A 7 4.31 -13.33 -3.90
N SER A 8 4.73 -13.15 -2.65
CA SER A 8 6.15 -13.14 -2.27
C SER A 8 6.86 -14.44 -2.66
N SER A 9 6.19 -15.59 -2.54
CA SER A 9 6.74 -16.88 -2.95
C SER A 9 7.17 -16.95 -4.41
N VAL A 10 6.47 -16.22 -5.31
CA VAL A 10 6.84 -16.12 -6.72
C VAL A 10 8.08 -15.23 -6.89
N ILE A 11 8.13 -14.11 -6.18
CA ILE A 11 9.28 -13.20 -6.21
C ILE A 11 10.53 -13.87 -5.64
N GLU A 12 10.40 -14.60 -4.54
CA GLU A 12 11.47 -15.39 -3.92
C GLU A 12 11.97 -16.48 -4.87
N ALA A 13 11.07 -17.20 -5.54
CA ALA A 13 11.45 -18.20 -6.54
C ALA A 13 12.23 -17.57 -7.71
N LEU A 14 11.79 -16.44 -8.24
CA LEU A 14 12.49 -15.71 -9.31
C LEU A 14 13.85 -15.16 -8.84
N ALA A 15 13.95 -14.67 -7.60
CA ALA A 15 15.19 -14.18 -7.05
C ALA A 15 16.21 -15.33 -6.82
N SER A 16 15.73 -16.52 -6.43
CA SER A 16 16.59 -17.66 -6.08
C SER A 16 17.41 -18.24 -7.24
N VAL A 17 17.01 -17.96 -8.48
CA VAL A 17 17.73 -18.44 -9.68
C VAL A 17 18.77 -17.43 -10.19
N LEU A 18 18.85 -16.24 -9.57
CA LEU A 18 19.82 -15.22 -9.94
C LEU A 18 21.14 -15.45 -9.18
N PRO A 19 22.29 -15.15 -9.81
CA PRO A 19 23.58 -15.21 -9.12
C PRO A 19 23.63 -14.34 -7.86
N ASP A 20 24.41 -14.80 -6.88
CA ASP A 20 24.66 -14.05 -5.65
C ASP A 20 25.21 -12.65 -5.95
N GLY A 21 24.70 -11.64 -5.22
CA GLY A 21 25.11 -10.25 -5.37
C GLY A 21 24.51 -9.52 -6.59
N LEU A 22 23.72 -10.19 -7.44
CA LEU A 22 23.04 -9.53 -8.56
C LEU A 22 21.93 -8.58 -8.08
N ILE A 23 21.15 -9.00 -7.08
CA ILE A 23 20.16 -8.13 -6.41
C ILE A 23 20.87 -7.41 -5.27
N GLN A 24 20.94 -6.08 -5.36
CA GLN A 24 21.58 -5.25 -4.34
C GLN A 24 20.54 -4.38 -3.64
N LEU A 25 20.09 -4.85 -2.47
CA LEU A 25 19.15 -4.11 -1.62
C LEU A 25 19.86 -2.96 -0.89
N GLY A 26 19.11 -1.97 -0.43
CA GLY A 26 19.65 -0.79 0.26
C GLY A 26 20.44 0.18 -0.63
N ARG A 27 20.61 -0.14 -1.93
CA ARG A 27 21.30 0.73 -2.90
C ARG A 27 20.31 1.55 -3.71
N LYS A 28 19.99 2.75 -3.21
CA LYS A 28 19.05 3.66 -3.87
C LYS A 28 19.77 4.48 -4.95
N VAL A 29 19.32 4.35 -6.20
CA VAL A 29 19.73 5.24 -7.30
C VAL A 29 19.08 6.62 -7.12
N THR A 30 19.87 7.68 -7.25
CA THR A 30 19.43 9.08 -7.11
C THR A 30 19.45 9.84 -8.43
N LYS A 31 20.37 9.48 -9.34
CA LYS A 31 20.51 10.10 -10.66
C LYS A 31 21.01 9.09 -11.69
N ILE A 32 20.47 9.19 -12.90
CA ILE A 32 20.85 8.43 -14.09
C ILE A 32 21.36 9.42 -15.13
N GLU A 33 22.67 9.42 -15.36
CA GLU A 33 23.29 10.11 -16.49
C GLU A 33 23.32 9.14 -17.67
N TRP A 34 22.53 9.40 -18.70
CA TRP A 34 22.43 8.58 -19.90
C TRP A 34 22.87 9.42 -21.11
N GLN A 35 23.45 8.82 -22.14
CA GLN A 35 24.13 9.55 -23.23
C GLN A 35 25.40 10.28 -22.76
N SER A 36 26.22 9.58 -21.96
CA SER A 36 27.52 10.08 -21.55
C SER A 36 28.59 9.72 -22.59
N ASP A 37 29.27 10.72 -23.16
CA ASP A 37 30.42 10.54 -24.06
C ASP A 37 31.73 10.22 -23.28
N LEU A 38 31.63 9.71 -22.05
CA LEU A 38 32.79 9.40 -21.22
C LEU A 38 33.52 8.17 -21.74
N ILE A 39 34.78 8.37 -22.14
CA ILE A 39 35.74 7.31 -22.41
C ILE A 39 36.25 6.80 -21.06
N LEU A 40 36.06 5.52 -20.78
CA LEU A 40 36.67 4.88 -19.61
C LEU A 40 37.92 4.12 -20.08
N GLU A 41 39.01 4.28 -19.33
CA GLU A 41 40.19 3.44 -19.49
C GLU A 41 39.84 2.05 -18.94
N ASN A 42 39.85 1.04 -19.80
CA ASN A 42 39.73 -0.35 -19.36
C ASN A 42 41.13 -0.89 -19.00
N ASP A 43 41.17 -1.83 -18.05
CA ASP A 43 42.41 -2.52 -17.60
C ASP A 43 43.17 -3.20 -18.76
N ASP A 44 42.49 -3.46 -19.88
CA ASP A 44 43.03 -4.15 -21.05
C ASP A 44 43.67 -3.18 -22.08
N GLY A 45 43.77 -1.88 -21.76
CA GLY A 45 44.32 -0.85 -22.64
C GLY A 45 43.39 -0.45 -23.81
N GLY A 46 42.16 -0.97 -23.84
CA GLY A 46 41.14 -0.58 -24.81
C GLY A 46 40.24 0.54 -24.29
N ALA A 47 40.02 1.59 -25.08
CA ALA A 47 39.04 2.63 -24.78
C ALA A 47 37.62 2.10 -25.01
N GLY A 48 36.84 1.93 -23.93
CA GLY A 48 35.41 1.58 -24.01
C GLY A 48 34.56 2.73 -23.51
N THR A 49 33.49 3.08 -24.24
CA THR A 49 32.51 4.06 -23.75
C THR A 49 31.42 3.32 -22.99
N LYS A 50 31.17 3.70 -21.73
CA LYS A 50 29.97 3.27 -21.00
C LYS A 50 28.96 4.41 -21.02
N PRO A 51 27.90 4.32 -21.83
CA PRO A 51 26.99 5.45 -22.10
C PRO A 51 26.11 5.83 -20.91
N VAL A 52 26.07 5.03 -19.83
CA VAL A 52 25.24 5.29 -18.65
C VAL A 52 26.05 5.29 -17.37
N LYS A 53 25.87 6.33 -16.54
CA LYS A 53 26.41 6.47 -15.19
C LYS A 53 25.28 6.61 -14.18
N LEU A 54 25.27 5.70 -13.20
CA LEU A 54 24.33 5.66 -12.08
C LEU A 54 24.99 6.29 -10.86
N HIS A 55 24.26 7.16 -10.17
CA HIS A 55 24.65 7.72 -8.87
C HIS A 55 23.76 7.14 -7.79
N PHE A 56 24.36 6.75 -6.67
CA PHE A 56 23.65 6.17 -5.53
C PHE A 56 23.60 7.16 -4.36
N SER A 57 22.68 6.92 -3.42
CA SER A 57 22.49 7.78 -2.25
C SER A 57 23.66 7.79 -1.27
N ASP A 58 24.52 6.78 -1.32
CA ASP A 58 25.76 6.69 -0.54
C ASP A 58 26.94 7.44 -1.20
N GLY A 59 26.70 8.10 -2.34
CA GLY A 59 27.72 8.81 -3.12
C GLY A 59 28.51 7.91 -4.07
N SER A 60 28.31 6.59 -4.03
CA SER A 60 28.94 5.68 -4.98
C SER A 60 28.39 5.85 -6.39
N VAL A 61 29.16 5.40 -7.39
CA VAL A 61 28.79 5.44 -8.81
C VAL A 61 28.96 4.08 -9.47
N MET A 62 28.17 3.80 -10.51
CA MET A 62 28.29 2.60 -11.34
C MET A 62 28.11 2.97 -12.81
N TYR A 63 28.80 2.26 -13.70
CA TYR A 63 28.72 2.47 -15.14
C TYR A 63 28.14 1.24 -15.83
N ALA A 64 27.26 1.45 -16.81
CA ALA A 64 26.59 0.40 -17.56
C ALA A 64 26.39 0.77 -19.03
N ASP A 65 26.25 -0.25 -19.87
CA ASP A 65 25.86 -0.10 -21.28
C ASP A 65 24.38 0.23 -21.42
N HIS A 66 23.56 -0.37 -20.55
CA HIS A 66 22.10 -0.23 -20.55
C HIS A 66 21.55 -0.16 -19.13
N VAL A 67 20.44 0.56 -18.98
CA VAL A 67 19.66 0.62 -17.73
C VAL A 67 18.18 0.41 -18.05
N ILE A 68 17.56 -0.54 -17.35
CA ILE A 68 16.11 -0.76 -17.39
C ILE A 68 15.54 -0.18 -16.09
N VAL A 69 14.64 0.79 -16.23
CA VAL A 69 14.03 1.48 -15.09
C VAL A 69 12.64 0.89 -14.83
N THR A 70 12.49 0.18 -13.72
CA THR A 70 11.23 -0.45 -13.29
C THR A 70 10.69 0.14 -11.99
N VAL A 71 11.02 1.40 -11.70
CA VAL A 71 10.45 2.12 -10.56
C VAL A 71 8.96 2.39 -10.77
N SER A 72 8.23 2.64 -9.69
CA SER A 72 6.81 2.99 -9.76
C SER A 72 6.57 4.28 -10.54
N LEU A 73 5.37 4.41 -11.11
CA LEU A 73 4.95 5.64 -11.80
C LEU A 73 5.01 6.87 -10.88
N GLY A 74 4.69 6.71 -9.59
CA GLY A 74 4.81 7.77 -8.58
C GLY A 74 6.24 8.31 -8.43
N VAL A 75 7.23 7.40 -8.39
CA VAL A 75 8.66 7.77 -8.38
C VAL A 75 9.02 8.50 -9.68
N LEU A 76 8.58 8.02 -10.85
CA LEU A 76 8.82 8.69 -12.14
C LEU A 76 8.20 10.09 -12.18
N LYS A 77 6.95 10.25 -11.75
CA LYS A 77 6.26 11.55 -11.67
C LYS A 77 7.02 12.55 -10.81
N LYS A 78 7.57 12.11 -9.68
CA LYS A 78 8.45 12.96 -8.85
C LYS A 78 9.78 13.23 -9.55
N GLY A 79 10.33 12.21 -10.20
CA GLY A 79 11.60 12.21 -10.90
C GLY A 79 11.70 13.18 -12.09
N ILE A 80 10.56 13.49 -12.74
CA ILE A 80 10.50 14.39 -13.91
C ILE A 80 10.12 15.84 -13.58
N ARG A 81 9.89 16.19 -12.29
CA ARG A 81 9.59 17.59 -11.90
C ARG A 81 10.83 18.47 -12.12
N ASP A 82 10.64 19.76 -12.38
CA ASP A 82 11.73 20.69 -12.76
C ASP A 82 12.92 20.73 -11.78
N ASN A 83 12.68 20.51 -10.48
CA ASN A 83 13.72 20.48 -9.45
C ASN A 83 14.35 19.09 -9.22
N SER A 84 13.96 18.08 -10.00
CA SER A 84 14.46 16.71 -9.87
C SER A 84 15.55 16.43 -10.90
N ALA A 85 16.69 15.93 -10.43
CA ALA A 85 17.83 15.55 -11.26
C ALA A 85 17.88 14.03 -11.54
N MET A 86 16.74 13.33 -11.53
CA MET A 86 16.70 11.86 -11.66
C MET A 86 17.27 11.38 -13.01
N PHE A 87 17.03 12.11 -14.09
CA PHE A 87 17.54 11.82 -15.44
C PHE A 87 18.34 12.99 -15.98
N SER A 88 19.52 12.71 -16.53
CA SER A 88 20.40 13.69 -17.15
C SER A 88 20.98 13.10 -18.46
N PRO A 89 20.70 13.68 -19.64
CA PRO A 89 19.76 14.78 -19.87
C PRO A 89 18.33 14.40 -19.47
N GLN A 90 17.42 15.37 -19.46
CA GLN A 90 16.01 15.10 -19.17
C GLN A 90 15.42 14.13 -20.19
N LEU A 91 14.40 13.37 -19.77
CA LEU A 91 13.65 12.52 -20.69
C LEU A 91 12.97 13.38 -21.77
N PRO A 92 12.84 12.89 -23.02
CA PRO A 92 12.10 13.58 -24.07
C PRO A 92 10.68 13.97 -23.65
N SER A 93 10.18 15.10 -24.16
CA SER A 93 8.90 15.70 -23.77
C SER A 93 7.72 14.72 -23.87
N PHE A 94 7.64 13.92 -24.93
CA PHE A 94 6.55 12.95 -25.07
C PHE A 94 6.51 11.91 -23.92
N LYS A 95 7.66 11.55 -23.33
CA LYS A 95 7.72 10.65 -22.17
C LYS A 95 7.31 11.38 -20.89
N THR A 96 7.81 12.59 -20.65
CA THR A 96 7.46 13.36 -19.45
C THR A 96 5.98 13.75 -19.44
N GLU A 97 5.42 14.11 -20.60
CA GLU A 97 3.98 14.34 -20.76
C GLU A 97 3.16 13.08 -20.49
N ALA A 98 3.55 11.93 -21.02
CA ALA A 98 2.86 10.66 -20.75
C ALA A 98 2.90 10.30 -19.26
N ILE A 99 4.06 10.39 -18.62
CA ILE A 99 4.23 10.18 -17.17
C ILE A 99 3.35 11.16 -16.39
N SER A 100 3.26 12.43 -16.80
CA SER A 100 2.45 13.44 -16.13
C SER A 100 0.94 13.15 -16.21
N ARG A 101 0.45 12.73 -17.39
CA ARG A 101 -0.99 12.49 -17.63
C ARG A 101 -1.53 11.20 -17.01
N LEU A 102 -0.71 10.16 -16.84
CA LEU A 102 -1.17 8.88 -16.29
C LEU A 102 -1.61 9.03 -14.83
N GLY A 103 -2.79 8.52 -14.47
CA GLY A 103 -3.25 8.50 -13.09
C GLY A 103 -2.42 7.54 -12.22
N PHE A 104 -2.12 7.95 -10.99
CA PHE A 104 -1.47 7.10 -10.00
C PHE A 104 -2.20 7.23 -8.67
N GLY A 105 -3.11 6.28 -8.39
CA GLY A 105 -3.95 6.27 -7.21
C GLY A 105 -3.39 5.39 -6.09
N VAL A 106 -3.98 5.51 -4.90
CA VAL A 106 -3.66 4.70 -3.73
C VAL A 106 -4.83 3.75 -3.45
N VAL A 107 -4.50 2.50 -3.14
CA VAL A 107 -5.42 1.51 -2.60
C VAL A 107 -4.70 0.78 -1.47
N ASP A 108 -5.24 0.88 -0.26
CA ASP A 108 -4.72 0.19 0.90
C ASP A 108 -5.66 -0.91 1.38
N LYS A 109 -5.06 -1.86 2.10
CA LYS A 109 -5.78 -2.89 2.84
C LYS A 109 -5.64 -2.62 4.32
N LEU A 110 -6.74 -2.80 5.04
CA LEU A 110 -6.76 -2.88 6.48
C LEU A 110 -7.14 -4.30 6.88
N PHE A 111 -6.23 -4.99 7.54
CA PHE A 111 -6.45 -6.29 8.16
C PHE A 111 -6.69 -6.09 9.65
N LEU A 112 -7.70 -6.76 10.18
CA LEU A 112 -8.08 -6.70 11.58
C LEU A 112 -8.21 -8.12 12.11
N LYS A 113 -7.61 -8.38 13.28
CA LYS A 113 -7.79 -9.63 13.99
C LYS A 113 -8.93 -9.50 14.99
N LEU A 114 -9.93 -10.34 14.84
CA LEU A 114 -11.02 -10.50 15.79
C LEU A 114 -10.47 -11.10 17.09
N SER A 115 -10.87 -10.51 18.21
CA SER A 115 -10.64 -11.09 19.53
C SER A 115 -11.55 -12.31 19.68
N SER A 116 -11.01 -13.41 20.20
CA SER A 116 -11.85 -14.54 20.60
C SER A 116 -12.80 -14.09 21.73
N PRO A 117 -14.07 -14.50 21.74
CA PRO A 117 -14.86 -14.44 22.97
C PRO A 117 -14.12 -15.22 24.06
N SER A 118 -14.10 -14.70 25.28
CA SER A 118 -13.41 -15.30 26.43
C SER A 118 -14.16 -16.49 27.06
N THR A 119 -15.31 -16.89 26.51
CA THR A 119 -16.19 -17.92 27.07
C THR A 119 -16.11 -19.22 26.26
N HIS A 120 -15.89 -20.33 26.97
CA HIS A 120 -15.63 -21.68 26.45
C HIS A 120 -16.78 -22.35 25.65
N ASP A 121 -17.92 -21.69 25.44
CA ASP A 121 -19.15 -22.29 24.87
C ASP A 121 -19.57 -21.76 23.49
N ASP A 122 -18.79 -20.89 22.83
CA ASP A 122 -19.19 -20.36 21.52
C ASP A 122 -18.67 -21.24 20.37
N ASN A 123 -19.58 -21.88 19.62
CA ASN A 123 -19.34 -22.26 18.23
C ASN A 123 -18.76 -21.02 17.53
N GLY A 124 -17.46 -21.06 17.20
CA GLY A 124 -16.64 -19.89 16.90
C GLY A 124 -17.35 -18.82 16.06
N MET A 125 -17.32 -17.57 16.53
CA MET A 125 -17.93 -16.42 15.86
C MET A 125 -17.44 -16.32 14.40
N ILE A 126 -18.34 -16.59 13.45
CA ILE A 126 -18.06 -16.44 12.02
C ILE A 126 -18.43 -15.02 11.61
N PHE A 127 -17.43 -14.21 11.28
CA PHE A 127 -17.67 -12.85 10.80
C PHE A 127 -18.28 -12.88 9.38
N PRO A 128 -19.37 -12.13 9.11
CA PRO A 128 -20.06 -12.18 7.83
C PRO A 128 -19.28 -11.46 6.72
N TYR A 129 -19.64 -11.75 5.47
CA TYR A 129 -19.26 -10.90 4.35
C TYR A 129 -20.18 -9.67 4.33
N LEU A 130 -19.66 -8.50 4.73
CA LEU A 130 -20.44 -7.26 4.79
C LEU A 130 -20.22 -6.43 3.54
N GLN A 131 -21.34 -6.06 2.91
CA GLN A 131 -21.41 -4.97 1.96
C GLN A 131 -22.02 -3.77 2.66
N MET A 132 -21.28 -2.67 2.75
CA MET A 132 -21.66 -1.48 3.49
C MET A 132 -22.06 -0.37 2.53
N VAL A 133 -23.17 0.28 2.84
CA VAL A 133 -23.63 1.49 2.15
C VAL A 133 -23.85 2.56 3.22
N PHE A 134 -23.25 3.72 3.03
CA PHE A 134 -23.33 4.84 3.95
C PHE A 134 -24.20 5.94 3.36
N HIS A 135 -25.03 6.57 4.20
CA HIS A 135 -25.77 7.76 3.81
C HIS A 135 -24.81 8.94 3.60
N GLN A 136 -25.21 9.85 2.69
CA GLN A 136 -24.52 11.12 2.44
C GLN A 136 -24.48 12.00 3.71
N SER A 137 -23.49 12.89 3.79
CA SER A 137 -23.23 13.71 4.98
C SER A 137 -24.37 14.67 5.35
N ASP A 138 -25.22 15.05 4.38
CA ASP A 138 -26.39 15.91 4.53
C ASP A 138 -27.69 15.13 4.81
N SER A 139 -27.63 13.80 4.87
CA SER A 139 -28.79 12.96 5.14
C SER A 139 -29.20 13.02 6.62
N LYS A 140 -30.51 12.99 6.89
CA LYS A 140 -31.04 12.82 8.26
C LYS A 140 -30.66 11.47 8.90
N LEU A 141 -30.26 10.50 8.08
CA LEU A 141 -29.81 9.17 8.51
C LEU A 141 -28.29 9.11 8.69
N PHE A 142 -27.59 10.24 8.57
CA PHE A 142 -26.18 10.35 8.88
C PHE A 142 -25.92 10.04 10.35
N HIS A 143 -25.10 9.02 10.61
CA HIS A 143 -24.76 8.65 11.98
C HIS A 143 -23.45 9.34 12.43
N PRO A 144 -23.46 10.39 13.27
CA PRO A 144 -22.27 11.23 13.51
C PRO A 144 -21.10 10.50 14.18
N LYS A 145 -21.35 9.38 14.87
CA LYS A 145 -20.29 8.58 15.50
C LYS A 145 -19.46 7.75 14.51
N VAL A 146 -19.97 7.48 13.30
CA VAL A 146 -19.19 6.73 12.29
C VAL A 146 -18.18 7.68 11.65
N PRO A 147 -16.87 7.43 11.74
CA PRO A 147 -15.85 8.33 11.19
C PRO A 147 -16.02 8.56 9.68
N LEU A 148 -15.52 9.69 9.16
CA LEU A 148 -15.65 9.99 7.72
C LEU A 148 -14.78 9.07 6.86
N TRP A 149 -13.56 8.78 7.30
CA TRP A 149 -12.58 7.97 6.56
C TRP A 149 -13.07 6.55 6.20
N ILE A 150 -13.98 5.96 6.98
CA ILE A 150 -14.47 4.59 6.72
C ILE A 150 -15.70 4.52 5.79
N ARG A 151 -16.35 5.66 5.51
CA ARG A 151 -17.65 5.69 4.82
C ARG A 151 -17.61 5.39 3.33
N ARG A 152 -16.43 5.31 2.71
CA ARG A 152 -16.28 4.95 1.29
C ARG A 152 -15.73 3.56 1.08
N THR A 153 -15.47 2.84 2.16
CA THR A 153 -15.22 1.40 2.12
C THR A 153 -16.54 0.69 1.84
N ALA A 154 -16.57 -0.12 0.79
CA ALA A 154 -17.74 -0.91 0.44
C ALA A 154 -17.79 -2.29 1.10
N LEU A 155 -16.64 -2.86 1.48
CA LEU A 155 -16.52 -4.28 1.80
C LEU A 155 -15.65 -4.52 3.04
N ILE A 156 -16.12 -5.40 3.92
CA ILE A 156 -15.30 -6.00 4.98
C ILE A 156 -15.68 -7.47 5.18
N TYR A 157 -14.69 -8.36 5.16
CA TYR A 157 -14.95 -9.81 5.16
C TYR A 157 -13.74 -10.64 5.63
N PRO A 158 -13.94 -11.89 6.09
CA PRO A 158 -12.84 -12.80 6.45
C PRO A 158 -11.93 -13.13 5.26
N ILE A 159 -10.61 -13.18 5.48
CA ILE A 159 -9.65 -13.51 4.39
C ILE A 159 -9.83 -14.93 3.83
N TYR A 160 -10.39 -15.85 4.63
CA TYR A 160 -10.81 -17.20 4.27
C TYR A 160 -12.04 -17.59 5.11
N PRO A 161 -12.83 -18.61 4.71
CA PRO A 161 -13.90 -19.13 5.56
C PRO A 161 -13.38 -19.46 6.97
N ASN A 162 -14.12 -19.03 7.99
CA ASN A 162 -13.79 -19.19 9.42
C ASN A 162 -12.50 -18.50 9.90
N SER A 163 -11.93 -17.59 9.12
CA SER A 163 -10.77 -16.80 9.54
C SER A 163 -11.15 -15.80 10.65
N SER A 164 -10.34 -15.75 11.71
CA SER A 164 -10.40 -14.68 12.72
C SER A 164 -9.79 -13.36 12.22
N THR A 165 -9.22 -13.33 11.02
CA THR A 165 -8.71 -12.13 10.36
C THR A 165 -9.65 -11.70 9.26
N ILE A 166 -10.06 -10.45 9.31
CA ILE A 166 -10.89 -9.80 8.29
C ILE A 166 -10.07 -8.75 7.54
N VAL A 167 -10.50 -8.43 6.33
CA VAL A 167 -9.87 -7.44 5.46
C VAL A 167 -10.91 -6.44 4.95
N SER A 168 -10.49 -5.19 4.87
CA SER A 168 -11.20 -4.08 4.26
C SER A 168 -10.28 -3.35 3.28
N TRP A 169 -10.86 -2.69 2.28
CA TRP A 169 -10.13 -1.97 1.24
C TRP A 169 -10.50 -0.49 1.27
N PHE A 170 -9.49 0.35 1.13
CA PHE A 170 -9.59 1.81 1.11
C PHE A 170 -8.92 2.33 -0.14
N ALA A 171 -9.46 3.38 -0.75
CA ALA A 171 -8.89 3.98 -1.94
C ALA A 171 -8.92 5.51 -1.83
N GLY A 172 -8.00 6.17 -2.52
CA GLY A 172 -7.98 7.63 -2.58
C GLY A 172 -7.74 8.30 -1.21
N LYS A 173 -8.52 9.34 -0.89
CA LYS A 173 -8.33 10.17 0.30
C LYS A 173 -8.53 9.39 1.59
N GLU A 174 -9.46 8.44 1.56
CA GLU A 174 -9.83 7.61 2.72
C GLU A 174 -8.72 6.62 3.06
N ALA A 175 -7.98 6.14 2.06
CA ALA A 175 -6.75 5.37 2.29
C ALA A 175 -5.70 6.24 2.98
N LEU A 176 -5.41 7.42 2.44
CA LEU A 176 -4.42 8.34 3.02
C LEU A 176 -4.76 8.78 4.46
N GLU A 177 -6.05 9.03 4.72
CA GLU A 177 -6.51 9.36 6.07
C GLU A 177 -6.28 8.18 7.01
N MET A 178 -6.66 6.96 6.60
CA MET A 178 -6.41 5.73 7.36
C MET A 178 -4.91 5.44 7.57
N GLU A 179 -4.02 5.80 6.64
CA GLU A 179 -2.56 5.71 6.85
C GLU A 179 -2.04 6.62 7.98
N SER A 180 -2.73 7.76 8.21
CA SER A 180 -2.30 8.81 9.13
C SER A 180 -2.74 8.62 10.58
N LEU A 181 -3.80 7.84 10.80
CA LEU A 181 -4.34 7.54 12.13
C LEU A 181 -3.37 6.70 12.95
N ASP A 182 -3.51 6.64 14.27
CA ASP A 182 -2.89 5.59 15.07
C ASP A 182 -3.72 4.28 15.03
N ASP A 183 -3.29 3.27 15.79
CA ASP A 183 -3.93 1.96 15.75
C ASP A 183 -5.23 1.96 16.58
N GLU A 184 -5.25 2.70 17.68
CA GLU A 184 -6.39 2.89 18.57
C GLU A 184 -7.56 3.60 17.87
N GLU A 185 -7.29 4.69 17.14
CA GLU A 185 -8.27 5.43 16.35
C GLU A 185 -8.90 4.55 15.26
N ILE A 186 -8.11 3.69 14.62
CA ILE A 186 -8.63 2.71 13.66
C ILE A 186 -9.53 1.69 14.35
N ILE A 187 -9.07 1.10 15.46
CA ILE A 187 -9.84 0.09 16.18
C ILE A 187 -11.17 0.67 16.64
N ASP A 188 -11.17 1.86 17.23
CA ASP A 188 -12.39 2.54 17.68
C ASP A 188 -13.32 2.86 16.52
N GLY A 189 -12.78 3.44 15.44
CA GLY A 189 -13.56 3.80 14.25
C GLY A 189 -14.22 2.59 13.57
N VAL A 190 -13.50 1.48 13.44
CA VAL A 190 -14.06 0.25 12.88
C VAL A 190 -15.05 -0.39 13.84
N SER A 191 -14.73 -0.47 15.14
CA SER A 191 -15.62 -1.06 16.16
C SER A 191 -16.94 -0.32 16.23
N THR A 192 -16.88 1.01 16.25
CA THR A 192 -18.03 1.91 16.19
C THR A 192 -18.84 1.63 14.93
N THR A 193 -18.21 1.57 13.75
CA THR A 193 -18.90 1.24 12.49
C THR A 193 -19.58 -0.13 12.51
N MET A 194 -18.88 -1.16 13.00
CA MET A 194 -19.41 -2.53 13.06
C MET A 194 -20.58 -2.64 14.04
N SER A 195 -20.55 -1.90 15.16
CA SER A 195 -21.65 -1.88 16.12
C SER A 195 -22.98 -1.46 15.47
N PHE A 196 -22.95 -0.58 14.46
CA PHE A 196 -24.14 -0.15 13.73
C PHE A 196 -24.62 -1.19 12.72
N PHE A 197 -23.72 -1.71 11.89
CA PHE A 197 -24.09 -2.68 10.86
C PHE A 197 -24.50 -4.05 11.43
N LEU A 198 -23.95 -4.42 12.59
CA LEU A 198 -24.22 -5.73 13.23
C LEU A 198 -25.23 -5.64 14.38
N ALA A 199 -25.76 -4.46 14.70
CA ALA A 199 -26.66 -4.21 15.84
C ALA A 199 -27.86 -5.18 15.91
N ASN A 200 -28.38 -5.61 14.77
CA ASN A 200 -29.56 -6.49 14.70
C ASN A 200 -29.24 -7.98 14.59
N SER A 201 -27.97 -8.36 14.50
CA SER A 201 -27.58 -9.75 14.39
C SER A 201 -27.57 -10.44 15.76
N LYS A 202 -28.32 -11.55 15.88
CA LYS A 202 -28.38 -12.36 17.11
C LYS A 202 -27.00 -12.92 17.52
N GLN A 203 -26.10 -13.13 16.56
CA GLN A 203 -24.75 -13.66 16.81
C GLN A 203 -23.82 -12.63 17.47
N PHE A 204 -24.05 -11.34 17.21
CA PHE A 204 -23.16 -10.24 17.62
C PHE A 204 -23.73 -9.37 18.75
N LYS A 205 -24.94 -9.68 19.24
CA LYS A 205 -25.54 -9.07 20.43
C LYS A 205 -24.96 -9.69 21.70
N ASN A 206 -24.68 -8.86 22.70
CA ASN A 206 -24.46 -9.32 24.07
C ASN A 206 -25.79 -9.64 24.76
N ASN A 207 -25.83 -10.73 25.54
CA ASN A 207 -27.03 -11.18 26.27
C ASN A 207 -27.28 -10.42 27.59
N SER A 208 -26.53 -9.37 27.89
CA SER A 208 -26.67 -8.57 29.12
C SER A 208 -27.47 -7.30 28.86
N ASP A 209 -28.48 -7.04 29.70
CA ASP A 209 -29.40 -5.88 29.66
C ASP A 209 -28.73 -4.49 29.88
N SER A 210 -27.40 -4.41 29.95
CA SER A 210 -26.67 -3.14 29.91
C SER A 210 -26.35 -2.76 28.47
N ALA A 211 -26.81 -1.58 28.05
CA ALA A 211 -26.71 -1.02 26.72
C ALA A 211 -25.45 -1.39 25.91
N ALA A 212 -25.68 -2.03 24.76
CA ALA A 212 -25.09 -1.68 23.46
C ALA A 212 -23.56 -1.82 23.25
N GLU A 213 -22.87 -2.76 23.89
CA GLU A 213 -21.53 -3.15 23.40
C GLU A 213 -21.63 -4.30 22.40
N SER A 214 -21.07 -4.09 21.20
CA SER A 214 -20.91 -5.13 20.18
C SER A 214 -19.99 -6.24 20.67
N ARG A 215 -20.31 -7.51 20.40
CA ARG A 215 -19.38 -8.65 20.65
C ARG A 215 -18.10 -8.57 19.82
N VAL A 216 -18.10 -7.79 18.74
CA VAL A 216 -16.93 -7.66 17.85
C VAL A 216 -15.90 -6.75 18.50
N LYS A 217 -14.79 -7.35 18.95
CA LYS A 217 -13.60 -6.65 19.42
C LYS A 217 -12.42 -6.99 18.52
N PHE A 218 -11.54 -6.03 18.28
CA PHE A 218 -10.32 -6.23 17.49
C PHE A 218 -9.09 -6.18 18.40
N SER A 219 -8.18 -7.15 18.25
CA SER A 219 -6.98 -7.26 19.10
C SER A 219 -5.72 -6.72 18.42
N ASN A 220 -5.68 -6.78 17.09
CA ASN A 220 -4.51 -6.40 16.30
C ASN A 220 -4.97 -5.83 14.97
N ILE A 221 -4.17 -4.91 14.44
CA ILE A 221 -4.35 -4.36 13.11
C ILE A 221 -3.08 -4.53 12.28
N LEU A 222 -3.26 -4.60 10.98
CA LEU A 222 -2.19 -4.46 10.00
C LEU A 222 -2.75 -3.67 8.82
N ARG A 223 -2.13 -2.55 8.49
CA ARG A 223 -2.54 -1.71 7.36
C ARG A 223 -1.39 -1.52 6.37
N CYS A 224 -1.75 -1.44 5.10
CA CYS A 224 -0.84 -0.91 4.10
C CYS A 224 -0.69 0.61 4.29
N LYS A 225 0.47 1.13 3.85
CA LYS A 225 0.76 2.56 3.82
C LYS A 225 1.39 2.92 2.47
N TRP A 226 0.70 2.61 1.37
CA TRP A 226 1.27 2.75 0.02
C TRP A 226 1.43 4.21 -0.39
N GLY A 227 0.53 5.09 0.04
CA GLY A 227 0.56 6.51 -0.27
C GLY A 227 1.73 7.24 0.37
N SER A 228 2.03 6.94 1.64
CA SER A 228 3.16 7.52 2.38
C SER A 228 4.49 6.81 2.12
N ASN A 229 4.53 5.70 1.37
CA ASN A 229 5.76 4.97 1.10
C ASN A 229 6.68 5.73 0.10
N PRO A 230 7.90 6.13 0.50
CA PRO A 230 8.81 6.92 -0.33
C PRO A 230 9.50 6.13 -1.46
N LEU A 231 9.16 4.86 -1.68
CA LEU A 231 9.60 4.08 -2.84
C LEU A 231 8.45 3.85 -3.84
N PHE A 232 7.22 4.21 -3.48
CA PHE A 232 6.04 4.11 -4.34
C PHE A 232 5.45 5.49 -4.68
N TRP A 233 5.49 6.47 -3.76
CA TRP A 233 5.08 7.88 -3.91
C TRP A 233 3.72 8.07 -4.60
N VAL A 234 2.61 7.93 -3.87
CA VAL A 234 1.30 8.32 -4.40
C VAL A 234 1.01 9.78 -4.04
N HIS A 235 1.00 10.67 -5.04
CA HIS A 235 0.43 12.01 -4.88
C HIS A 235 -0.92 12.05 -5.60
N ILE A 236 -2.00 12.27 -4.86
CA ILE A 236 -3.30 12.57 -5.48
C ILE A 236 -3.19 13.99 -6.05
N LEU A 237 -2.97 14.09 -7.36
CA LEU A 237 -3.34 15.28 -8.11
C LEU A 237 -4.85 15.16 -8.35
N ILE A 238 -5.63 15.99 -7.66
CA ILE A 238 -7.06 16.21 -7.92
C ILE A 238 -7.14 17.27 -9.01
#